data_AF-A0A060C1T4-F1
#
_entry.id   AF-A0A060C1T4-F1
#
_cell.length_a   1.000
_cell.length_b   1.000
_cell.length_c   1.000
_cell.angle_alpha   90.00
_cell.angle_beta   90.00
_cell.angle_gamma   90.00
#
_symmetry.space_group_name_H-M   'P 1'
#
loop_
_entity.id
_entity.type
_entity.pdbx_description
1 polymer ?
#
loop_
_entity_poly.entity_id
_entity_poly.type
_entity_poly.pdbx_seq_one_letter_code
_entity_poly.pdbx_strand_id
1 'polypeptide(L)' 'WLPSGLYFWKDYQAGMEPFFTVPANSIEDWPFNDPGYTLAPVFNIAVGGSGGREPAGGNYPAEMLVDWIRVF' A
#
# COMPACT_ATOMS: atom_id res chain seq x y z
N TRP A 1 -1.47 -10.08 -4.15
CA TRP A 1 -1.26 -10.90 -2.94
C TRP A 1 -1.56 -12.33 -3.31
N LEU A 2 -0.62 -13.25 -3.04
CA LEU A 2 -0.72 -14.68 -3.35
C LEU A 2 -0.30 -15.49 -2.11
N PRO A 3 -0.57 -16.81 -2.06
CA PRO A 3 -0.09 -17.66 -0.96
C PRO A 3 1.44 -17.61 -0.76
N SER A 4 2.20 -17.29 -1.81
CA SER A 4 3.66 -17.15 -1.78
C SER A 4 4.17 -15.81 -1.24
N GLY A 5 3.32 -14.78 -1.14
CA GLY A 5 3.70 -13.47 -0.61
C GLY A 5 3.00 -12.26 -1.24
N LEU A 6 3.62 -11.09 -1.04
CA LEU A 6 3.19 -9.79 -1.54
C LEU A 6 4.19 -9.28 -2.58
N TYR A 7 3.66 -8.70 -3.66
CA TYR A 7 4.44 -8.22 -4.79
C TYR A 7 3.88 -6.86 -5.20
N PHE A 8 4.78 -5.89 -5.39
CA PHE A 8 4.38 -4.49 -5.61
C PHE A 8 4.93 -4.00 -6.94
N TRP A 9 4.05 -3.35 -7.72
CA TRP A 9 4.37 -2.71 -8.98
C TRP A 9 3.96 -1.25 -8.96
N LYS A 10 4.72 -0.44 -9.67
CA LYS A 10 4.36 0.92 -10.04
C LYS A 10 4.31 0.94 -11.57
N ASP A 11 3.21 1.41 -12.13
CA ASP A 11 3.01 1.50 -13.59
C ASP A 11 3.16 0.14 -14.31
N TYR A 12 2.49 -0.90 -13.80
CA TYR A 12 2.60 -2.29 -14.28
C TYR A 12 2.45 -2.42 -15.79
N GLN A 13 3.29 -3.26 -16.38
CA GLN A 13 3.20 -3.73 -17.77
C GLN A 13 3.38 -5.25 -17.80
N ALA A 14 2.82 -5.90 -18.82
CA ALA A 14 2.94 -7.35 -18.98
C ALA A 14 4.42 -7.77 -19.05
N GLY A 15 4.80 -8.72 -18.21
CA GLY A 15 6.19 -9.20 -18.09
C GLY A 15 7.10 -8.36 -17.20
N MET A 16 6.60 -7.29 -16.57
CA MET A 16 7.38 -6.47 -15.64
C MET A 16 7.59 -7.20 -14.29
N GLU A 17 8.84 -7.23 -13.82
CA GLU A 17 9.18 -7.69 -12.47
C GLU A 17 8.71 -6.68 -11.39
N PRO A 18 8.31 -7.16 -10.19
CA PRO A 18 7.93 -6.28 -9.08
C PRO A 18 9.14 -5.49 -8.57
N PHE A 19 8.92 -4.24 -8.15
CA PHE A 19 10.00 -3.44 -7.56
C PHE A 19 10.28 -3.82 -6.09
N PHE A 20 9.32 -4.47 -5.44
CA PHE A 20 9.45 -4.95 -4.07
C PHE A 20 8.65 -6.24 -3.87
N THR A 21 9.24 -7.18 -3.16
CA THR A 21 8.67 -8.51 -2.88
C THR A 21 8.84 -8.82 -1.41
N VAL A 22 7.76 -9.30 -0.79
CA VAL A 22 7.76 -9.81 0.59
C VAL A 22 7.31 -11.29 0.55
N PRO A 23 8.24 -12.25 0.70
CA PRO A 23 7.88 -13.66 0.74
C PRO A 23 6.97 -13.98 1.94
N ALA A 24 6.05 -14.93 1.78
CA ALA A 24 5.22 -15.37 2.91
C ALA A 24 6.10 -15.88 4.07
N ASN A 25 5.71 -15.53 5.29
CA ASN A 25 6.44 -15.86 6.53
C ASN A 25 7.88 -15.30 6.61
N SER A 26 8.24 -14.29 5.81
CA SER A 26 9.57 -13.67 5.90
C SER A 26 9.72 -12.68 7.05
N ILE A 27 8.66 -12.42 7.80
CA ILE A 27 8.63 -11.60 9.01
C ILE A 27 7.92 -12.36 10.12
N GLU A 28 8.26 -12.04 11.37
CA GLU A 28 7.59 -12.59 12.55
C GLU A 28 6.11 -12.20 12.56
N ASP A 29 5.27 -13.08 13.12
CA ASP A 29 3.81 -12.91 13.24
C ASP A 29 3.08 -12.61 11.92
N TRP A 30 3.47 -13.28 10.82
CA TRP A 30 2.84 -13.13 9.50
C TRP A 30 1.38 -13.63 9.49
N PRO A 31 0.36 -12.75 9.33
CA PRO A 31 -1.05 -13.14 9.40
C PRO A 31 -1.67 -13.36 8.01
N PHE A 32 -0.99 -12.97 6.92
CA PHE A 32 -1.59 -12.89 5.59
C PHE A 32 -1.78 -14.24 4.89
N ASN A 33 -1.62 -15.34 5.63
CA ASN A 33 -1.99 -16.70 5.18
C ASN A 33 -3.05 -17.32 6.09
N ASP A 34 -3.55 -16.60 7.10
CA ASP A 34 -4.56 -17.12 8.02
C ASP A 34 -5.88 -17.43 7.28
N PRO A 35 -6.59 -18.51 7.66
CA PRO A 35 -7.86 -18.87 7.03
C PRO A 35 -8.91 -17.75 7.14
N GLY A 36 -9.46 -17.33 6.00
CA GLY A 36 -10.50 -16.30 5.93
C GLY A 36 -10.02 -14.87 6.15
N TYR A 37 -8.70 -14.63 6.18
CA TYR A 37 -8.15 -13.29 6.29
C TYR A 37 -8.59 -12.42 5.10
N THR A 38 -9.03 -11.20 5.38
CA THR A 38 -9.46 -10.22 4.35
C THR A 38 -8.86 -8.86 4.63
N LEU A 39 -8.73 -8.04 3.59
CA LEU A 39 -8.22 -6.68 3.65
C LEU A 39 -9.23 -5.72 3.00
N ALA A 40 -9.31 -4.50 3.51
CA ALA A 40 -10.11 -3.43 2.93
C ALA A 40 -9.22 -2.33 2.35
N PRO A 41 -9.57 -1.73 1.20
CA PRO A 41 -8.83 -0.60 0.65
C PRO A 41 -9.09 0.68 1.46
N VAL A 42 -8.03 1.45 1.74
CA VAL A 42 -8.10 2.75 2.45
C VAL A 42 -7.28 3.80 1.70
N PHE A 43 -7.85 5.00 1.55
CA PHE A 43 -7.20 6.14 0.91
C PHE A 43 -7.43 7.38 1.77
N ASN A 44 -6.38 8.13 2.07
CA ASN A 44 -6.45 9.34 2.88
C ASN A 44 -5.33 10.32 2.53
N ILE A 45 -5.58 11.60 2.73
CA ILE A 45 -4.56 12.64 2.80
C ILE A 45 -4.54 13.18 4.23
N ALA A 46 -3.56 12.72 5.02
CA ALA A 46 -3.40 13.15 6.41
C ALA A 46 -2.61 14.47 6.48
N VAL A 47 -2.80 15.24 7.56
CA VAL A 47 -2.07 16.47 7.85
C VAL A 47 -1.38 16.33 9.21
N GLY A 48 -0.07 16.57 9.25
CA GLY A 48 0.75 16.48 10.45
C GLY A 48 0.97 15.06 11.01
N GLY A 49 1.05 14.93 12.33
CA GLY A 49 1.36 13.66 13.00
C GLY A 49 2.84 13.25 12.88
N SER A 50 3.19 12.03 13.32
CA SER A 50 4.59 11.56 13.29
C SER A 50 5.18 11.47 11.87
N GLY A 51 4.35 11.09 10.89
CA GLY A 51 4.73 11.02 9.48
C GLY A 51 4.72 12.38 8.76
N GLY A 52 3.73 13.24 9.03
CA GLY A 52 3.57 14.53 8.34
C GLY A 52 4.25 15.73 9.02
N ARG A 53 4.64 15.60 10.29
CA ARG A 53 5.38 16.60 11.09
C ARG A 53 4.62 17.93 11.23
N GLU A 54 5.34 19.05 11.41
CA GLU A 54 4.76 20.38 11.61
C GLU A 54 4.09 20.91 10.32
N PRO A 55 2.76 21.10 10.29
CA PRO A 55 2.06 21.48 9.06
C PRO A 55 2.06 22.99 8.77
N ALA A 56 2.47 23.86 9.70
CA ALA A 56 2.33 25.32 9.55
C ALA A 56 3.08 25.93 8.35
N GLY A 57 4.18 25.29 7.92
CA GLY A 57 4.94 25.70 6.73
C GLY A 57 4.50 25.03 5.43
N GLY A 58 3.40 24.26 5.45
CA GLY A 58 2.89 23.55 4.27
C GLY A 58 2.25 24.47 3.23
N ASN A 59 2.20 24.01 1.98
CA ASN A 59 1.45 24.68 0.92
C ASN A 59 0.05 24.09 0.85
N TYR A 60 -0.96 24.96 0.93
CA TYR A 60 -2.38 24.57 0.90
C TYR A 60 -3.14 25.41 -0.14
N PRO A 61 -4.12 24.81 -0.87
CA PRO A 61 -4.60 23.43 -0.75
C PRO A 61 -3.58 22.41 -1.27
N ALA A 62 -3.62 21.20 -0.70
CA ALA A 62 -2.91 20.02 -1.17
C ALA A 62 -3.95 18.95 -1.51
N GLU A 63 -3.86 18.36 -2.69
CA GLU A 63 -4.90 17.49 -3.23
C GLU A 63 -4.34 16.10 -3.57
N MET A 64 -5.10 15.06 -3.24
CA MET A 64 -4.87 13.69 -3.69
C MET A 64 -5.99 13.32 -4.65
N LEU A 65 -5.64 13.05 -5.92
CA LEU A 65 -6.60 12.63 -6.94
C LEU A 65 -6.50 11.12 -7.16
N VAL A 66 -7.64 10.44 -7.13
CA VAL A 66 -7.75 9.00 -7.40
C VAL A 66 -8.76 8.82 -8.52
N ASP A 67 -8.30 8.37 -9.68
CA ASP A 67 -9.17 8.13 -10.84
C ASP A 67 -10.02 6.86 -10.64
N TRP A 68 -9.37 5.74 -10.28
CA TRP A 68 -10.07 4.49 -9.99
C TRP A 68 -9.30 3.58 -9.04
N ILE A 69 -10.06 2.68 -8.42
CA ILE A 69 -9.56 1.58 -7.58
C ILE A 69 -10.21 0.31 -8.11
N ARG A 70 -9.40 -0.71 -8.39
CA ARG A 70 -9.88 -2.00 -8.91
C ARG A 70 -9.19 -3.13 -8.16
N VAL A 71 -9.94 -4.20 -7.88
CA VAL A 71 -9.46 -5.42 -7.23
C VAL A 71 -9.80 -6.59 -8.15
N PHE A 72 -8.84 -7.49 -8.36
CA PHE A 72 -8.93 -8.66 -9.25
C PHE A 72 -8.39 -9.89 -8.54
#